data_AF-A0A7R8X7M0-F1
#
_entry.id   AF-A0A7R8X7M0-F1
#
_cell.length_a   1.000
_cell.length_b   1.000
_cell.length_c   1.000
_cell.angle_alpha   90.00
_cell.angle_beta   90.00
_cell.angle_gamma   90.00
#
_symmetry.space_group_name_H-M   'P 1'
#
loop_
_entity.id
_entity.type
_entity.pdbx_description
1 polymer ?
#
loop_
_entity_poly.entity_id
_entity_poly.type
_entity_poly.pdbx_seq_one_letter_code
_entity_poly.pdbx_strand_id
1 'polypeptide(L)'
;MHSRRMESLLRFSLLLLLGWSGFAIQSTVQENIYQDIAWSVAKWEAIKMLPRKPKEEICFENLGCFSNDEGPMSHLDLLPQTPEEIGTQFILDHNDPEPPETLDPDALQNSGFRPTKPTKIIVHGFASDPNKDWITELRQGFHENGDFNIITVGWTDGASSPNYIQAAVNAQVVGRQIANFIAAAVALGSNIGDIHLVGASLGAHVNNFVANWLRDTHNGLKIGRITGLDAARPFFKDDPSYGLDTHLDAGDAEFVDVIHSNAGLLIAGCLGIIEPIGTVDFYPNGGSDQPGCNNLFFGALEDFFTGDDSYICNHHRANYFFIESLKRPQCTYTAIPCSDLTDFEDDFVHGLGSCFTCGEGGCGQLGINAHGQSSQYLITLHPDQEAGHCGFMWHLSIKSTELQELSTYGEFRVTLQWSTGYTLGPFSITEEDELMEKGQAKGRVVISAWDSVPVEDPATVILEYVAYDGWIFNGKDHWLLDTLIVKAQDGRSKQETFCAFAASTSVRSTLSSGLKCLNKLCFLQAHVT
;
A
#
# COMPACT_ATOMS: atom_id res chain seq x y z
N MET A 1 -72.04 -3.38 8.62
CA MET A 1 -70.63 -3.78 8.41
C MET A 1 -70.30 -3.68 6.93
N HIS A 2 -70.00 -2.47 6.46
CA HIS A 2 -69.34 -2.13 5.19
C HIS A 2 -69.26 -0.59 5.14
N SER A 3 -68.23 -0.06 4.47
CA SER A 3 -67.86 1.35 4.33
C SER A 3 -66.88 1.87 5.38
N ARG A 4 -65.59 1.71 5.06
CA ARG A 4 -64.48 2.66 5.30
C ARG A 4 -63.24 2.14 4.56
N ARG A 5 -63.25 2.34 3.23
CA ARG A 5 -62.08 2.30 2.33
C ARG A 5 -62.11 3.63 1.58
N MET A 6 -60.93 4.21 1.33
CA MET A 6 -60.65 5.52 0.71
C MET A 6 -60.46 6.69 1.69
N GLU A 7 -59.37 6.67 2.46
CA GLU A 7 -58.81 7.90 3.04
C GLU A 7 -57.29 7.81 3.34
N SER A 8 -56.51 7.15 2.47
CA SER A 8 -55.05 7.08 2.63
C SER A 8 -54.25 7.14 1.32
N LEU A 9 -54.83 7.65 0.22
CA LEU A 9 -54.17 7.74 -1.09
C LEU A 9 -54.20 9.13 -1.73
N LEU A 10 -54.24 10.20 -0.92
CA LEU A 10 -54.17 11.60 -1.39
C LEU A 10 -53.22 12.46 -0.52
N ARG A 11 -52.04 11.91 -0.18
CA ARG A 11 -50.89 12.68 0.36
C ARG A 11 -49.59 12.50 -0.43
N PHE A 12 -49.66 11.86 -1.60
CA PHE A 12 -48.55 11.67 -2.52
C PHE A 12 -48.93 12.24 -3.89
N SER A 13 -49.12 13.55 -4.00
CA SER A 13 -49.19 14.30 -5.28
C SER A 13 -49.50 15.79 -5.02
N LEU A 14 -48.71 16.50 -4.20
CA LEU A 14 -48.72 17.98 -4.20
C LEU A 14 -47.51 18.58 -3.43
N LEU A 15 -46.29 18.20 -3.81
CA LEU A 15 -45.05 18.86 -3.34
C LEU A 15 -44.02 19.01 -4.47
N LEU A 16 -44.49 19.09 -5.72
CA LEU A 16 -43.64 19.27 -6.91
C LEU A 16 -43.71 20.68 -7.51
N LEU A 17 -44.42 21.63 -6.89
CA LEU A 17 -44.47 23.01 -7.36
C LEU A 17 -44.58 23.94 -6.16
N LEU A 18 -43.66 24.92 -6.09
CA LEU A 18 -43.52 26.04 -5.14
C LEU A 18 -42.53 25.81 -3.99
N GLY A 19 -41.30 26.28 -4.19
CA GLY A 19 -40.27 26.32 -3.14
C GLY A 19 -38.92 26.91 -3.57
N TRP A 20 -38.88 27.86 -4.51
CA TRP A 20 -37.72 28.75 -4.66
C TRP A 20 -37.77 29.78 -3.54
N SER A 21 -37.02 29.55 -2.46
CA SER A 21 -36.60 30.60 -1.53
C SER A 21 -35.33 30.17 -0.81
N GLY A 22 -34.21 30.72 -1.28
CA GLY A 22 -32.98 31.02 -0.54
C GLY A 22 -32.66 30.16 0.67
N PHE A 23 -32.12 28.98 0.43
CA PHE A 23 -31.02 28.48 1.25
C PHE A 23 -29.77 28.62 0.39
N ALA A 24 -28.84 29.46 0.84
CA ALA A 24 -27.48 29.40 0.35
C ALA A 24 -26.92 28.03 0.77
N ILE A 25 -27.06 27.05 -0.13
CA ILE A 25 -26.22 25.87 -0.11
C ILE A 25 -24.85 26.40 -0.46
N GLN A 26 -24.03 26.58 0.57
CA GLN A 26 -22.60 26.63 0.42
C GLN A 26 -22.22 25.24 -0.11
N SER A 27 -22.24 25.08 -1.43
CA SER A 27 -21.73 23.91 -2.10
C SER A 27 -20.23 23.91 -1.89
N THR A 28 -19.77 23.31 -0.79
CA THR A 28 -18.43 22.76 -0.73
C THR A 28 -18.40 21.67 -1.79
N VAL A 29 -17.90 22.00 -2.99
CA VAL A 29 -17.46 20.99 -3.94
C VAL A 29 -16.36 20.24 -3.22
N GLN A 30 -16.64 19.03 -2.75
CA GLN A 30 -15.59 18.14 -2.25
C GLN A 30 -14.70 17.84 -3.45
N GLU A 31 -13.44 18.28 -3.39
CA GLU A 31 -12.44 18.01 -4.43
C GLU A 31 -12.32 16.49 -4.59
N ASN A 32 -12.74 16.00 -5.75
CA ASN A 32 -12.66 14.58 -6.05
C ASN A 32 -11.37 14.32 -6.82
N ILE A 33 -10.29 14.12 -6.05
CA ILE A 33 -8.92 13.95 -6.56
C ILE A 33 -8.87 12.90 -7.69
N TYR A 34 -9.52 11.75 -7.49
CA TYR A 34 -9.57 10.70 -8.51
C TYR A 34 -10.26 11.18 -9.79
N GLN A 35 -11.40 11.86 -9.68
CA GLN A 35 -12.11 12.39 -10.85
C GLN A 35 -11.31 13.47 -11.58
N ASP A 36 -10.57 14.32 -10.87
CA ASP A 36 -9.71 15.34 -11.49
C ASP A 36 -8.56 14.71 -12.28
N ILE A 37 -7.97 13.64 -11.76
CA ILE A 37 -6.95 12.83 -12.45
C ILE A 37 -7.57 12.18 -13.69
N ALA A 38 -8.67 11.43 -13.52
CA ALA A 38 -9.35 10.73 -14.61
C ALA A 38 -9.80 11.70 -15.72
N TRP A 39 -10.31 12.87 -15.34
CA TRP A 39 -10.71 13.92 -16.27
C TRP A 39 -9.52 14.50 -17.02
N SER A 40 -8.41 14.76 -16.34
CA SER A 40 -7.17 15.25 -16.96
C SER A 40 -6.61 14.26 -17.97
N VAL A 41 -6.61 12.97 -17.62
CA VAL A 41 -6.19 11.88 -18.53
C VAL A 41 -7.12 11.80 -19.74
N ALA A 42 -8.44 11.75 -19.54
CA ALA A 42 -9.40 11.68 -20.64
C ALA A 42 -9.29 12.89 -21.59
N LYS A 43 -9.07 14.09 -21.04
CA LYS A 43 -8.85 15.31 -21.81
C LYS A 43 -7.56 15.23 -22.62
N TRP A 44 -6.46 14.75 -22.03
CA TRP A 44 -5.19 14.57 -22.73
C TRP A 44 -5.29 13.53 -23.86
N GLU A 45 -5.93 12.40 -23.59
CA GLU A 45 -6.22 11.34 -24.58
C GLU A 45 -6.96 11.88 -25.81
N ALA A 46 -7.88 12.82 -25.62
CA ALA A 46 -8.59 13.48 -26.72
C ALA A 46 -7.69 14.45 -27.51
N ILE A 47 -6.71 15.07 -26.86
CA ILE A 47 -5.84 16.11 -27.46
C ILE A 47 -4.60 15.48 -28.12
N LYS A 48 -4.07 14.36 -27.62
CA LYS A 48 -2.84 13.74 -28.13
C LYS A 48 -2.93 13.27 -29.60
N MET A 49 -4.15 13.11 -30.11
CA MET A 49 -4.42 12.76 -31.51
C MET A 49 -4.31 13.96 -32.46
N LEU A 50 -4.26 15.18 -31.94
CA LEU A 50 -4.08 16.39 -32.73
C LEU A 50 -2.61 16.54 -33.16
N PRO A 51 -2.33 17.30 -34.24
CA PRO A 51 -0.95 17.66 -34.57
C PRO A 51 -0.28 18.33 -33.38
N ARG A 52 0.95 17.92 -33.07
CA ARG A 52 1.76 18.52 -32.01
C ARG A 52 1.90 20.03 -32.25
N LYS A 53 1.96 20.79 -31.16
CA LYS A 53 2.26 22.22 -31.20
C LYS A 53 3.67 22.45 -31.79
N PRO A 54 3.93 23.64 -32.34
CA PRO A 54 5.30 24.05 -32.64
C PRO A 54 6.21 23.89 -31.42
N LYS A 55 7.51 23.66 -31.66
CA LYS A 55 8.51 23.67 -30.60
C LYS A 55 8.47 25.00 -29.87
N GLU A 56 8.24 24.95 -28.57
CA GLU A 56 8.27 26.07 -27.65
C GLU A 56 9.18 25.69 -26.48
N GLU A 57 9.98 26.64 -26.02
CA GLU A 57 10.91 26.46 -24.92
C GLU A 57 10.81 27.65 -23.97
N ILE A 58 10.81 27.35 -22.68
CA ILE A 58 10.90 28.35 -21.60
C ILE A 58 12.08 28.03 -20.71
N CYS A 59 12.81 29.06 -20.27
CA CYS A 59 13.96 28.90 -19.40
C CYS A 59 13.79 29.72 -18.13
N PHE A 60 14.15 29.13 -17.00
CA PHE A 60 14.17 29.80 -15.71
C PHE A 60 15.59 29.88 -15.19
N GLU A 61 15.88 30.95 -14.47
CA GLU A 61 17.20 31.16 -13.86
C GLU A 61 17.54 29.98 -12.94
N ASN A 62 18.77 29.47 -13.05
CA ASN A 62 19.29 28.31 -12.30
C ASN A 62 18.55 26.98 -12.48
N LEU A 63 17.43 26.92 -13.22
CA LEU A 63 16.67 25.70 -13.48
C LEU A 63 16.77 25.24 -14.94
N GLY A 64 17.47 25.98 -15.80
CA GLY A 64 17.64 25.63 -17.21
C GLY A 64 16.34 25.78 -18.02
N CYS A 65 16.28 25.10 -19.15
CA CYS A 65 15.17 25.19 -20.10
C CYS A 65 14.27 23.95 -20.08
N PHE A 66 13.00 24.15 -20.45
CA PHE A 66 11.97 23.14 -20.59
C PHE A 66 11.34 23.29 -21.98
N SER A 67 11.30 22.21 -22.73
CA SER A 67 10.67 22.16 -24.05
C SER A 67 9.40 21.34 -24.00
N ASN A 68 8.40 21.71 -24.83
CA ASN A 68 7.22 20.88 -25.04
C ASN A 68 7.50 19.68 -25.97
N ASP A 69 8.61 19.68 -26.71
CA ASP A 69 8.94 18.67 -27.73
C ASP A 69 10.12 17.75 -27.37
N GLU A 70 10.89 18.11 -26.35
CA GLU A 70 12.11 17.43 -25.91
C GLU A 70 12.12 17.31 -24.39
N GLY A 71 12.74 16.25 -23.88
CA GLY A 71 12.86 15.99 -22.45
C GLY A 71 11.77 15.10 -21.86
N PRO A 72 11.78 14.89 -20.53
CA PRO A 72 11.07 13.79 -19.88
C PRO A 72 9.54 13.81 -19.99
N MET A 73 8.94 15.00 -20.04
CA MET A 73 7.48 15.17 -20.11
C MET A 73 7.01 15.66 -21.49
N SER A 74 7.87 15.57 -22.50
CA SER A 74 7.55 16.05 -23.86
C SER A 74 6.39 15.30 -24.52
N HIS A 75 6.01 14.11 -24.06
CA HIS A 75 4.80 13.41 -24.52
C HIS A 75 3.50 14.17 -24.19
N LEU A 76 3.52 15.08 -23.21
CA LEU A 76 2.35 15.87 -22.82
C LEU A 76 2.14 17.13 -23.68
N ASP A 77 3.11 17.52 -24.51
CA ASP A 77 3.06 18.71 -25.38
C ASP A 77 2.61 19.99 -24.62
N LEU A 78 3.18 20.16 -23.43
CA LEU A 78 2.85 21.21 -22.46
C LEU A 78 4.13 21.69 -21.76
N LEU A 79 4.17 22.98 -21.45
CA LEU A 79 5.26 23.60 -20.71
C LEU A 79 4.89 23.75 -19.22
N PRO A 80 5.86 23.69 -18.30
CA PRO A 80 5.58 23.93 -16.89
C PRO A 80 5.18 25.39 -16.64
N GLN A 81 4.52 25.62 -15.52
CA GLN A 81 4.29 26.96 -14.99
C GLN A 81 5.60 27.57 -14.46
N THR A 82 5.59 28.88 -14.23
CA THR A 82 6.74 29.59 -13.65
C THR A 82 7.00 29.16 -12.20
N PRO A 83 8.24 29.25 -11.70
CA PRO A 83 8.54 28.99 -10.29
C PRO A 83 7.65 29.78 -9.31
N GLU A 84 7.29 31.02 -9.66
CA GLU A 84 6.43 31.89 -8.87
C GLU A 84 4.98 31.40 -8.84
N GLU A 85 4.46 30.87 -9.95
CA GLU A 85 3.12 30.26 -10.02
C GLU A 85 3.05 28.91 -9.30
N ILE A 86 4.15 28.14 -9.32
CA ILE A 86 4.25 26.86 -8.61
C ILE A 86 4.36 27.07 -7.10
N GLY A 87 5.04 28.14 -6.68
CA GLY A 87 5.08 28.56 -5.28
C GLY A 87 5.86 27.61 -4.37
N THR A 88 6.93 26.96 -4.87
CA THR A 88 7.71 25.98 -4.08
C THR A 88 8.33 26.61 -2.83
N GLN A 89 8.11 25.97 -1.69
CA GLN A 89 8.65 26.34 -0.37
C GLN A 89 9.44 25.18 0.22
N PHE A 90 10.58 25.49 0.84
CA PHE A 90 11.37 24.54 1.62
C PHE A 90 11.16 24.83 3.10
N ILE A 91 10.46 23.97 3.82
CA ILE A 91 10.07 24.20 5.21
C ILE A 91 10.90 23.29 6.11
N LEU A 92 11.86 23.84 6.82
CA LEU A 92 12.64 23.14 7.84
C LEU A 92 11.81 22.98 9.09
N ASP A 93 11.66 21.73 9.53
CA ASP A 93 11.05 21.39 10.79
C ASP A 93 12.09 21.35 11.92
N HIS A 94 11.72 21.91 13.06
CA HIS A 94 12.55 21.94 14.25
C HIS A 94 11.95 21.03 15.31
N ASN A 95 12.80 20.34 16.08
CA ASN A 95 12.34 19.68 17.30
C ASN A 95 11.73 20.73 18.23
N ASP A 96 10.45 20.56 18.60
CA ASP A 96 9.66 21.38 19.54
C ASP A 96 10.55 22.02 20.63
N PRO A 97 10.58 23.37 20.77
CA PRO A 97 9.46 24.30 20.53
C PRO A 97 9.61 25.34 19.43
N GLU A 98 10.60 25.24 18.55
CA GLU A 98 10.77 26.23 17.49
C GLU A 98 9.74 25.99 16.35
N PRO A 99 9.05 27.04 15.86
CA PRO A 99 8.13 26.90 14.75
C PRO A 99 8.89 26.54 13.47
N PRO A 100 8.25 25.87 12.49
CA PRO A 100 8.89 25.58 11.21
C PRO A 100 9.42 26.84 10.52
N GLU A 101 10.59 26.71 9.89
CA GLU A 101 11.30 27.80 9.22
C GLU A 101 11.24 27.62 7.70
N THR A 102 10.73 28.60 6.96
CA THR A 102 10.86 28.59 5.49
C THR A 102 12.29 28.97 5.11
N LEU A 103 13.01 28.03 4.51
CA LEU A 103 14.37 28.21 4.04
C LEU A 103 14.41 28.96 2.71
N ASP A 104 15.38 29.85 2.61
CA ASP A 104 15.87 30.39 1.34
C ASP A 104 17.03 29.49 0.86
N PRO A 105 16.88 28.76 -0.26
CA PRO A 105 17.94 27.91 -0.81
C PRO A 105 19.27 28.63 -1.08
N ASP A 106 19.23 29.94 -1.33
CA ASP A 106 20.43 30.74 -1.59
C ASP A 106 21.11 31.23 -0.29
N ALA A 107 20.45 31.06 0.86
CA ALA A 107 20.91 31.56 2.15
C ALA A 107 20.92 30.49 3.26
N LEU A 108 21.09 29.20 2.94
CA LEU A 108 21.10 28.08 3.90
C LEU A 108 22.11 28.24 5.04
N GLN A 109 23.23 28.92 4.82
CA GLN A 109 24.23 29.18 5.86
C GLN A 109 23.72 30.09 6.99
N ASN A 110 22.66 30.86 6.74
CA ASN A 110 22.06 31.80 7.69
C ASN A 110 20.78 31.25 8.35
N SER A 111 20.44 29.97 8.11
CA SER A 111 19.20 29.34 8.58
C SER A 111 19.43 28.35 9.73
N GLY A 112 18.35 27.70 10.15
CA GLY A 112 18.37 26.54 11.05
C GLY A 112 19.03 25.28 10.49
N PHE A 113 19.30 25.21 9.17
CA PHE A 113 19.86 24.03 8.53
C PHE A 113 21.26 23.70 9.08
N ARG A 114 21.54 22.42 9.29
CA ARG A 114 22.83 21.93 9.81
C ARG A 114 23.44 20.91 8.85
N PRO A 115 24.48 21.27 8.08
CA PRO A 115 25.02 20.37 7.05
C PRO A 115 25.62 19.08 7.62
N THR A 116 25.99 19.07 8.91
CA THR A 116 26.53 17.89 9.60
C THR A 116 25.47 16.85 9.99
N LYS A 117 24.18 17.16 9.90
CA LYS A 117 23.09 16.22 10.19
C LYS A 117 22.61 15.54 8.89
N PRO A 118 22.19 14.26 8.94
CA PRO A 118 21.48 13.64 7.83
C PRO A 118 20.20 14.42 7.50
N THR A 119 19.79 14.41 6.23
CA THR A 119 18.67 15.25 5.75
C THR A 119 17.55 14.38 5.19
N LYS A 120 16.34 14.60 5.67
CA LYS A 120 15.10 13.97 5.22
C LYS A 120 14.28 15.01 4.47
N ILE A 121 13.95 14.77 3.20
CA ILE A 121 13.15 15.69 2.40
C ILE A 121 11.83 15.00 2.04
N ILE A 122 10.71 15.59 2.45
CA ILE A 122 9.35 15.08 2.25
C ILE A 122 8.70 15.85 1.11
N VAL A 123 8.20 15.15 0.09
CA VAL A 123 7.56 15.74 -1.09
C VAL A 123 6.14 15.20 -1.23
N HIS A 124 5.15 16.08 -1.08
CA HIS A 124 3.75 15.71 -1.24
C HIS A 124 3.35 15.60 -2.73
N GLY A 125 2.18 15.01 -2.98
CA GLY A 125 1.63 14.84 -4.33
C GLY A 125 0.57 15.86 -4.72
N PHE A 126 -0.24 15.48 -5.72
CA PHE A 126 -1.36 16.25 -6.26
C PHE A 126 -2.47 16.50 -5.21
N ALA A 127 -3.10 17.66 -5.29
CA ALA A 127 -4.17 18.10 -4.37
C ALA A 127 -3.78 17.95 -2.87
N SER A 128 -2.50 18.15 -2.57
CA SER A 128 -1.92 18.02 -1.24
C SER A 128 -1.16 19.28 -0.85
N ASP A 129 -0.81 19.37 0.43
CA ASP A 129 -0.18 20.56 1.00
C ASP A 129 0.73 20.18 2.18
N PRO A 130 1.71 21.03 2.55
CA PRO A 130 2.70 20.69 3.58
C PRO A 130 2.12 20.51 5.00
N ASN A 131 0.86 20.87 5.24
CA ASN A 131 0.22 20.81 6.55
C ASN A 131 -0.70 19.60 6.73
N LYS A 132 -0.78 18.69 5.76
CA LYS A 132 -1.58 17.45 5.90
C LYS A 132 -1.12 16.62 7.09
N ASP A 133 -2.07 15.94 7.74
CA ASP A 133 -1.82 15.14 8.95
C ASP A 133 -0.72 14.11 8.74
N TRP A 134 -0.71 13.39 7.61
CA TRP A 134 0.32 12.40 7.31
C TRP A 134 1.75 13.01 7.25
N ILE A 135 1.90 14.25 6.79
CA ILE A 135 3.20 14.95 6.77
C ILE A 135 3.60 15.31 8.20
N THR A 136 2.67 15.80 9.01
CA THR A 136 2.91 16.07 10.43
C THR A 136 3.33 14.82 11.18
N GLU A 137 2.63 13.71 10.96
CA GLU A 137 2.97 12.42 11.57
C GLU A 137 4.30 11.86 11.09
N LEU A 138 4.64 12.05 9.81
CA LEU A 138 5.92 11.64 9.24
C LEU A 138 7.09 12.44 9.81
N ARG A 139 6.95 13.77 9.91
CA ARG A 139 7.94 14.64 10.56
C ARG A 139 8.19 14.22 12.01
N GLN A 140 7.11 14.03 12.77
CA GLN A 140 7.20 13.52 14.15
C GLN A 140 7.92 12.18 14.21
N GLY A 141 7.56 11.23 13.33
CA GLY A 141 8.22 9.93 13.25
C GLY A 141 9.72 10.05 13.00
N PHE A 142 10.16 10.97 12.13
CA PHE A 142 11.58 11.23 11.93
C PHE A 142 12.27 11.83 13.16
N HIS A 143 11.65 12.79 13.83
CA HIS A 143 12.17 13.38 15.07
C HIS A 143 12.37 12.33 16.17
N GLU A 144 11.48 11.36 16.28
CA GLU A 144 11.57 10.25 17.24
C GLU A 144 12.71 9.27 16.91
N ASN A 145 13.20 9.26 15.67
CA ASN A 145 14.19 8.30 15.17
C ASN A 145 15.60 8.88 14.97
N GLY A 146 15.81 10.17 15.21
CA GLY A 146 17.15 10.75 15.13
C GLY A 146 17.18 12.27 15.04
N ASP A 147 18.40 12.80 15.07
CA ASP A 147 18.64 14.23 14.90
C ASP A 147 18.93 14.52 13.42
N PHE A 148 17.89 14.93 12.69
CA PHE A 148 17.92 15.16 11.25
C PHE A 148 17.63 16.62 10.90
N ASN A 149 18.04 17.06 9.71
CA ASN A 149 17.32 18.14 9.04
C ASN A 149 16.08 17.54 8.40
N ILE A 150 14.88 17.95 8.81
CA ILE A 150 13.63 17.46 8.20
C ILE A 150 13.03 18.61 7.41
N ILE A 151 12.86 18.42 6.10
CA ILE A 151 12.44 19.46 5.18
C ILE A 151 11.21 19.00 4.45
N THR A 152 10.10 19.72 4.63
CA THR A 152 8.90 19.51 3.81
C THR A 152 8.94 20.45 2.62
N VAL A 153 8.80 19.91 1.41
CA VAL A 153 8.67 20.69 0.18
C VAL A 153 7.18 20.95 -0.08
N GLY A 154 6.76 22.20 0.14
CA GLY A 154 5.41 22.65 -0.18
C GLY A 154 5.35 23.21 -1.58
N TRP A 155 4.54 22.63 -2.47
CA TRP A 155 4.33 23.10 -3.84
C TRP A 155 2.84 23.06 -4.22
N THR A 156 1.99 23.37 -3.23
CA THR A 156 0.52 23.27 -3.29
C THR A 156 -0.09 23.94 -4.50
N ASP A 157 0.38 25.15 -4.87
CA ASP A 157 -0.17 25.91 -5.98
C ASP A 157 0.10 25.19 -7.32
N GLY A 158 1.34 24.73 -7.52
CA GLY A 158 1.72 23.94 -8.69
C GLY A 158 1.16 22.52 -8.73
N ALA A 159 0.72 21.98 -7.59
CA ALA A 159 0.09 20.66 -7.43
C ALA A 159 -1.44 20.70 -7.34
N SER A 160 -2.06 21.87 -7.56
CA SER A 160 -3.46 22.12 -7.22
C SER A 160 -4.46 21.37 -8.12
N SER A 161 -5.56 20.93 -7.51
CA SER A 161 -6.75 20.46 -8.25
C SER A 161 -7.39 21.62 -9.02
N PRO A 162 -7.99 21.38 -10.21
CA PRO A 162 -8.23 20.07 -10.84
C PRO A 162 -7.22 19.69 -11.93
N ASN A 163 -6.15 20.47 -12.14
CA ASN A 163 -5.31 20.37 -13.34
C ASN A 163 -4.13 19.39 -13.16
N TYR A 164 -4.41 18.10 -13.10
CA TYR A 164 -3.40 17.07 -12.86
C TYR A 164 -2.32 17.01 -13.95
N ILE A 165 -2.67 17.20 -15.22
CA ILE A 165 -1.67 17.20 -16.31
C ILE A 165 -0.65 18.34 -16.13
N GLN A 166 -1.08 19.53 -15.73
CA GLN A 166 -0.15 20.63 -15.46
C GLN A 166 0.70 20.34 -14.23
N ALA A 167 0.12 19.78 -13.16
CA ALA A 167 0.88 19.37 -11.98
C ALA A 167 1.98 18.36 -12.32
N ALA A 168 1.70 17.39 -13.21
CA ALA A 168 2.69 16.43 -13.69
C ALA A 168 3.84 17.09 -14.45
N VAL A 169 3.57 18.12 -15.26
CA VAL A 169 4.63 18.89 -15.94
C VAL A 169 5.41 19.78 -14.97
N ASN A 170 4.73 20.40 -14.01
CA ASN A 170 5.32 21.26 -12.98
C ASN A 170 6.29 20.50 -12.07
N ALA A 171 6.08 19.19 -11.87
CA ALA A 171 6.96 18.33 -11.07
C ALA A 171 8.44 18.42 -11.51
N GLN A 172 8.70 18.65 -12.81
CA GLN A 172 10.07 18.85 -13.31
C GLN A 172 10.73 20.11 -12.74
N VAL A 173 9.98 21.21 -12.60
CA VAL A 173 10.49 22.47 -12.04
C VAL A 173 10.80 22.29 -10.56
N VAL A 174 9.87 21.67 -9.81
CA VAL A 174 10.04 21.38 -8.38
C VAL A 174 11.26 20.48 -8.16
N GLY A 175 11.43 19.44 -8.99
CA GLY A 175 12.60 18.54 -8.92
C GLY A 175 13.92 19.29 -9.12
N ARG A 176 14.00 20.18 -10.12
CA ARG A 176 15.22 21.00 -10.33
C ARG A 176 15.47 21.97 -9.16
N GLN A 177 14.42 22.54 -8.56
CA GLN A 177 14.56 23.40 -7.37
C GLN A 177 15.11 22.62 -6.17
N ILE A 178 14.60 21.41 -5.90
CA ILE A 178 15.09 20.55 -4.83
C ILE A 178 16.52 20.09 -5.10
N ALA A 179 16.87 19.75 -6.34
CA ALA A 179 18.22 19.36 -6.70
C ALA A 179 19.24 20.49 -6.48
N ASN A 180 18.89 21.74 -6.82
CA ASN A 180 19.73 22.89 -6.51
C ASN A 180 19.86 23.13 -5.00
N PHE A 181 18.78 22.96 -4.23
CA PHE A 181 18.84 22.99 -2.77
C PHE A 181 19.83 21.93 -2.23
N ILE A 182 19.75 20.70 -2.72
CA ILE A 182 20.65 19.61 -2.32
C ILE A 182 22.10 19.93 -2.69
N ALA A 183 22.35 20.44 -3.89
CA ALA A 183 23.68 20.85 -4.32
C ALA A 183 24.26 21.95 -3.40
N ALA A 184 23.44 22.93 -3.00
CA ALA A 184 23.83 23.97 -2.04
C ALA A 184 24.13 23.37 -0.65
N ALA A 185 23.31 22.44 -0.16
CA ALA A 185 23.55 21.74 1.10
C ALA A 185 24.88 20.94 1.08
N VAL A 186 25.15 20.23 -0.02
CA VAL A 186 26.41 19.49 -0.21
C VAL A 186 27.60 20.44 -0.27
N ALA A 187 27.47 21.59 -0.94
CA ALA A 187 28.51 22.63 -0.95
C ALA A 187 28.81 23.20 0.45
N LEU A 188 27.83 23.19 1.36
CA LEU A 188 27.99 23.55 2.78
C LEU A 188 28.54 22.41 3.65
N GLY A 189 28.74 21.21 3.10
CA GLY A 189 29.36 20.08 3.77
C GLY A 189 28.41 18.93 4.10
N SER A 190 27.16 18.94 3.62
CA SER A 190 26.30 17.75 3.72
C SER A 190 26.86 16.58 2.90
N ASN A 191 26.75 15.39 3.47
CA ASN A 191 27.06 14.16 2.76
C ASN A 191 25.84 13.76 1.90
N ILE A 192 26.03 13.66 0.58
CA ILE A 192 24.96 13.27 -0.37
C ILE A 192 24.37 11.88 -0.04
N GLY A 193 25.19 10.96 0.50
CA GLY A 193 24.76 9.62 0.91
C GLY A 193 23.86 9.62 2.16
N ASP A 194 23.83 10.71 2.92
CA ASP A 194 22.97 10.86 4.11
C ASP A 194 21.67 11.60 3.81
N ILE A 195 21.41 11.90 2.52
CA ILE A 195 20.15 12.49 2.06
C ILE A 195 19.16 11.40 1.70
N HIS A 196 17.94 11.53 2.22
CA HIS A 196 16.82 10.63 1.97
C HIS A 196 15.60 11.45 1.51
N LEU A 197 15.16 11.21 0.27
CA LEU A 197 13.92 11.79 -0.25
C LEU A 197 12.76 10.82 -0.01
N VAL A 198 11.61 11.33 0.43
CA VAL A 198 10.37 10.57 0.57
C VAL A 198 9.30 11.29 -0.23
N GLY A 199 8.85 10.67 -1.31
CA GLY A 199 7.87 11.27 -2.23
C GLY A 199 6.60 10.45 -2.30
N ALA A 200 5.45 11.09 -2.06
CA ALA A 200 4.14 10.43 -2.14
C ALA A 200 3.40 10.79 -3.43
N SER A 201 2.75 9.82 -4.07
CA SER A 201 1.98 10.05 -5.29
C SER A 201 2.86 10.72 -6.37
N LEU A 202 2.45 11.88 -6.87
CA LEU A 202 3.21 12.72 -7.80
C LEU A 202 4.59 13.16 -7.26
N GLY A 203 4.72 13.28 -5.94
CA GLY A 203 5.99 13.62 -5.26
C GLY A 203 7.07 12.55 -5.43
N ALA A 204 6.70 11.28 -5.70
CA ALA A 204 7.67 10.25 -6.03
C ALA A 204 8.42 10.58 -7.33
N HIS A 205 7.71 11.13 -8.32
CA HIS A 205 8.31 11.53 -9.61
C HIS A 205 9.05 12.86 -9.54
N VAL A 206 8.67 13.75 -8.62
CA VAL A 206 9.51 14.90 -8.29
C VAL A 206 10.92 14.43 -7.91
N ASN A 207 11.04 13.38 -7.10
CA ASN A 207 12.35 12.83 -6.71
C ASN A 207 13.17 12.27 -7.87
N ASN A 208 12.53 11.70 -8.90
CA ASN A 208 13.21 11.32 -10.15
C ASN A 208 13.79 12.55 -10.86
N PHE A 209 13.02 13.63 -10.99
CA PHE A 209 13.52 14.87 -11.57
C PHE A 209 14.66 15.50 -10.75
N VAL A 210 14.67 15.28 -9.42
CA VAL A 210 15.82 15.65 -8.57
C VAL A 210 17.07 14.85 -8.99
N ALA A 211 16.95 13.52 -9.05
CA ALA A 211 18.05 12.63 -9.39
C ALA A 211 18.61 12.92 -10.79
N ASN A 212 17.74 13.07 -11.78
CA ASN A 212 18.13 13.39 -13.16
C ASN A 212 18.89 14.72 -13.23
N TRP A 213 18.41 15.77 -12.56
CA TRP A 213 19.10 17.06 -12.56
C TRP A 213 20.45 17.01 -11.86
N LEU A 214 20.55 16.34 -10.71
CA LEU A 214 21.83 16.14 -10.01
C LEU A 214 22.84 15.36 -10.87
N ARG A 215 22.38 14.30 -11.52
CA ARG A 215 23.17 13.50 -12.46
C ARG A 215 23.72 14.36 -13.59
N ASP A 216 22.84 15.12 -14.23
CA ASP A 216 23.14 15.81 -15.48
C ASP A 216 23.91 17.12 -15.27
N THR A 217 23.73 17.79 -14.13
CA THR A 217 24.26 19.16 -13.91
C THR A 217 25.19 19.30 -12.71
N HIS A 218 25.20 18.35 -11.77
CA HIS A 218 25.98 18.44 -10.54
C HIS A 218 26.99 17.29 -10.41
N ASN A 219 27.79 17.06 -11.46
CA ASN A 219 28.88 16.07 -11.48
C ASN A 219 28.47 14.63 -11.11
N GLY A 220 27.23 14.22 -11.43
CA GLY A 220 26.80 12.86 -11.12
C GLY A 220 26.50 12.63 -9.64
N LEU A 221 26.18 13.67 -8.86
CA LEU A 221 25.77 13.50 -7.45
C LEU A 221 24.61 12.51 -7.36
N LYS A 222 24.77 11.48 -6.53
CA LYS A 222 23.82 10.39 -6.37
C LYS A 222 23.31 10.34 -4.94
N ILE A 223 21.99 10.46 -4.79
CA ILE A 223 21.30 10.51 -3.49
C ILE A 223 21.46 9.18 -2.76
N GLY A 224 21.59 9.22 -1.44
CA GLY A 224 21.68 8.00 -0.62
C GLY A 224 20.44 7.11 -0.70
N ARG A 225 19.25 7.70 -0.51
CA ARG A 225 17.99 6.94 -0.58
C ARG A 225 16.82 7.74 -1.15
N ILE A 226 15.97 7.09 -1.93
CA ILE A 226 14.64 7.59 -2.31
C ILE A 226 13.59 6.56 -1.90
N THR A 227 12.56 7.00 -1.20
CA THR A 227 11.36 6.20 -0.92
C THR A 227 10.18 6.74 -1.73
N GLY A 228 9.58 5.88 -2.57
CA GLY A 228 8.35 6.16 -3.31
C GLY A 228 7.14 5.61 -2.57
N LEU A 229 6.22 6.48 -2.16
CA LEU A 229 4.97 6.10 -1.51
C LEU A 229 3.84 6.16 -2.54
N ASP A 230 3.52 5.00 -3.11
CA ASP A 230 2.51 4.81 -4.15
C ASP A 230 2.68 5.77 -5.34
N ALA A 231 3.78 5.59 -6.07
CA ALA A 231 4.16 6.48 -7.18
C ALA A 231 3.05 6.51 -8.26
N ALA A 232 2.62 7.71 -8.67
CA ALA A 232 1.44 7.86 -9.51
C ALA A 232 1.65 7.35 -10.95
N ARG A 233 0.75 6.50 -11.45
CA ARG A 233 0.82 5.98 -12.83
C ARG A 233 0.52 7.01 -13.91
N PRO A 234 -0.56 7.81 -13.82
CA PRO A 234 -1.02 8.58 -14.97
C PRO A 234 0.01 9.60 -15.44
N PHE A 235 0.33 9.58 -16.73
CA PHE A 235 1.38 10.32 -17.42
C PHE A 235 2.83 9.89 -17.15
N PHE A 236 3.08 8.92 -16.28
CA PHE A 236 4.43 8.46 -15.90
C PHE A 236 4.73 7.05 -16.40
N LYS A 237 3.75 6.13 -16.32
CA LYS A 237 3.89 4.72 -16.74
C LYS A 237 2.69 4.19 -17.54
N ASP A 238 2.00 5.08 -18.24
CA ASP A 238 0.88 4.68 -19.12
C ASP A 238 1.33 4.10 -20.46
N ASP A 239 2.52 4.45 -20.93
CA ASP A 239 3.08 3.98 -22.19
C ASP A 239 4.50 3.43 -21.98
N PRO A 240 4.81 2.20 -22.45
CA PRO A 240 6.15 1.62 -22.36
C PRO A 240 7.25 2.42 -23.06
N SER A 241 6.90 3.35 -23.95
CA SER A 241 7.86 4.23 -24.63
C SER A 241 8.36 5.39 -23.78
N TYR A 242 7.72 5.67 -22.64
CA TYR A 242 8.19 6.70 -21.71
C TYR A 242 9.53 6.27 -21.10
N GLY A 243 10.48 7.21 -21.08
CA GLY A 243 11.86 6.95 -20.64
C GLY A 243 11.97 6.84 -19.11
N LEU A 244 13.11 6.33 -18.65
CA LEU A 244 13.44 6.28 -17.22
C LEU A 244 13.52 7.69 -16.60
N ASP A 245 13.89 8.70 -17.38
CA ASP A 245 13.93 10.08 -16.90
C ASP A 245 12.53 10.68 -16.63
N THR A 246 11.45 9.99 -16.99
CA THR A 246 10.06 10.44 -16.83
C THR A 246 9.51 10.09 -15.44
N HIS A 247 9.92 8.98 -14.83
CA HIS A 247 9.29 8.41 -13.63
C HIS A 247 10.35 7.88 -12.65
N LEU A 248 9.96 7.64 -11.38
CA LEU A 248 10.86 7.08 -10.37
C LEU A 248 11.40 5.73 -10.84
N ASP A 249 12.71 5.53 -10.76
CA ASP A 249 13.35 4.26 -11.09
C ASP A 249 14.52 3.91 -10.16
N ALA A 250 14.94 2.64 -10.17
CA ALA A 250 15.97 2.10 -9.29
C ALA A 250 17.33 2.80 -9.39
N GLY A 251 17.62 3.47 -10.51
CA GLY A 251 18.85 4.21 -10.76
C GLY A 251 18.93 5.59 -10.12
N ASP A 252 17.81 6.13 -9.63
CA ASP A 252 17.70 7.51 -9.13
C ASP A 252 18.47 7.76 -7.82
N ALA A 253 18.78 6.71 -7.05
CA ALA A 253 19.55 6.78 -5.81
C ALA A 253 20.42 5.55 -5.60
N GLU A 254 21.25 5.54 -4.55
CA GLU A 254 21.98 4.35 -4.14
C GLU A 254 21.05 3.24 -3.66
N PHE A 255 19.90 3.61 -3.10
CA PHE A 255 18.83 2.69 -2.75
C PHE A 255 17.46 3.33 -2.99
N VAL A 256 16.63 2.67 -3.77
CA VAL A 256 15.25 3.11 -4.04
C VAL A 256 14.29 2.06 -3.51
N ASP A 257 13.44 2.42 -2.57
CA ASP A 257 12.40 1.55 -2.02
C ASP A 257 11.01 2.10 -2.32
N VAL A 258 10.12 1.26 -2.83
CA VAL A 258 8.79 1.69 -3.28
C VAL A 258 7.72 0.89 -2.55
N ILE A 259 6.69 1.56 -2.06
CA ILE A 259 5.52 0.93 -1.44
C ILE A 259 4.33 1.14 -2.37
N HIS A 260 3.80 0.06 -2.92
CA HIS A 260 2.65 0.02 -3.81
C HIS A 260 1.39 -0.26 -2.98
N SER A 261 0.43 0.66 -2.94
CA SER A 261 -0.78 0.49 -2.13
C SER A 261 -2.10 0.66 -2.87
N ASN A 262 -2.07 1.30 -4.05
CA ASN A 262 -3.19 1.46 -4.97
C ASN A 262 -2.71 1.31 -6.42
N ALA A 263 -1.87 0.30 -6.63
CA ALA A 263 -1.24 0.00 -7.90
C ALA A 263 -2.20 -0.68 -8.88
N GLY A 264 -2.25 -0.22 -10.13
CA GLY A 264 -3.07 -0.87 -11.16
C GLY A 264 -3.49 0.06 -12.29
N LEU A 265 -4.61 -0.28 -12.94
CA LEU A 265 -5.16 0.53 -14.02
C LEU A 265 -6.07 1.63 -13.48
N LEU A 266 -5.96 2.83 -14.05
CA LEU A 266 -6.81 3.96 -13.70
C LEU A 266 -8.31 3.63 -13.82
N ILE A 267 -8.71 2.91 -14.87
CA ILE A 267 -10.11 2.50 -15.07
C ILE A 267 -10.67 1.57 -13.97
N ALA A 268 -9.78 0.95 -13.19
CA ALA A 268 -10.12 0.10 -12.05
C ALA A 268 -10.03 0.85 -10.72
N GLY A 269 -9.89 2.19 -10.73
CA GLY A 269 -9.79 2.97 -9.49
C GLY A 269 -8.39 3.05 -8.90
N CYS A 270 -7.36 2.60 -9.63
CA CYS A 270 -5.98 2.60 -9.15
C CYS A 270 -5.21 3.83 -9.65
N LEU A 271 -4.43 4.45 -8.77
CA LEU A 271 -3.63 5.63 -9.07
C LEU A 271 -2.13 5.34 -9.14
N GLY A 272 -1.66 4.24 -8.56
CA GLY A 272 -0.25 3.85 -8.48
C GLY A 272 0.25 3.01 -9.65
N ILE A 273 1.56 3.06 -9.88
CA ILE A 273 2.30 2.14 -10.78
C ILE A 273 2.28 0.74 -10.17
N ILE A 274 2.16 -0.32 -10.98
CA ILE A 274 2.20 -1.72 -10.48
C ILE A 274 3.53 -2.40 -10.81
N GLU A 275 4.17 -1.95 -11.87
CA GLU A 275 5.48 -2.40 -12.28
C GLU A 275 6.52 -2.12 -11.18
N PRO A 276 7.47 -3.03 -10.93
CA PRO A 276 8.55 -2.76 -10.01
C PRO A 276 9.44 -1.65 -10.58
N ILE A 277 9.63 -0.59 -9.80
CA ILE A 277 10.41 0.58 -10.19
C ILE A 277 11.51 0.92 -9.17
N GLY A 278 11.65 0.15 -8.09
CA GLY A 278 12.69 0.36 -7.07
C GLY A 278 13.88 -0.59 -7.20
N THR A 279 14.86 -0.40 -6.31
CA THR A 279 15.77 -1.47 -5.91
C THR A 279 14.99 -2.60 -5.21
N VAL A 280 13.98 -2.21 -4.42
CA VAL A 280 13.00 -3.10 -3.81
C VAL A 280 11.61 -2.48 -3.90
N ASP A 281 10.61 -3.31 -4.16
CA ASP A 281 9.22 -2.93 -4.34
C ASP A 281 8.36 -3.75 -3.39
N PHE A 282 7.63 -3.09 -2.50
CA PHE A 282 6.77 -3.72 -1.51
C PHE A 282 5.31 -3.64 -1.93
N TYR A 283 4.62 -4.78 -1.89
CA TYR A 283 3.22 -4.94 -2.29
C TYR A 283 2.37 -5.41 -1.09
N PRO A 284 2.10 -4.52 -0.11
CA PRO A 284 1.17 -4.82 0.98
C PRO A 284 -0.21 -5.19 0.42
N ASN A 285 -0.72 -6.36 0.82
CA ASN A 285 -2.00 -6.92 0.40
C ASN A 285 -2.14 -7.04 -1.12
N GLY A 286 -1.05 -7.37 -1.82
CA GLY A 286 -1.02 -7.43 -3.29
C GLY A 286 -0.80 -6.06 -3.96
N GLY A 287 -0.88 -4.98 -3.20
CA GLY A 287 -0.48 -3.63 -3.63
C GLY A 287 -1.58 -2.77 -4.24
N SER A 288 -2.82 -3.26 -4.34
CA SER A 288 -3.95 -2.52 -4.95
C SER A 288 -5.05 -2.16 -3.94
N ASP A 289 -5.47 -3.13 -3.12
CA ASP A 289 -6.60 -3.02 -2.21
C ASP A 289 -6.16 -3.23 -0.76
N GLN A 290 -6.40 -2.24 0.08
CA GLN A 290 -5.93 -2.23 1.44
C GLN A 290 -7.08 -2.49 2.43
N PRO A 291 -6.86 -3.32 3.46
CA PRO A 291 -7.82 -3.53 4.52
C PRO A 291 -8.32 -2.20 5.10
N GLY A 292 -9.64 -2.05 5.21
CA GLY A 292 -10.30 -0.86 5.78
C GLY A 292 -10.56 0.29 4.80
N CYS A 293 -10.24 0.14 3.52
CA CYS A 293 -10.61 1.12 2.48
C CYS A 293 -11.90 0.76 1.72
N ASN A 294 -12.35 -0.50 1.76
CA ASN A 294 -13.57 -0.95 1.08
C ASN A 294 -14.82 -0.80 1.97
N ASN A 295 -15.62 0.26 1.77
CA ASN A 295 -16.91 0.44 2.44
C ASN A 295 -18.01 -0.46 1.84
N LEU A 296 -17.99 -1.76 2.15
CA LEU A 296 -18.98 -2.73 1.63
C LEU A 296 -20.42 -2.59 2.20
N PHE A 297 -20.69 -1.67 3.13
CA PHE A 297 -21.98 -1.61 3.84
C PHE A 297 -22.96 -0.52 3.38
N PHE A 298 -22.54 0.45 2.55
CA PHE A 298 -23.44 1.43 1.93
C PHE A 298 -22.80 1.88 0.63
N GLY A 299 -23.44 1.63 -0.53
CA GLY A 299 -23.23 2.54 -1.66
C GLY A 299 -22.83 2.00 -3.03
N ALA A 300 -22.82 0.71 -3.36
CA ALA A 300 -22.40 0.25 -4.70
C ALA A 300 -23.14 0.87 -5.93
N LEU A 301 -24.25 1.60 -5.71
CA LEU A 301 -24.94 2.42 -6.73
C LEU A 301 -24.81 3.94 -6.52
N GLU A 302 -24.40 4.43 -5.35
CA GLU A 302 -24.04 5.83 -5.10
C GLU A 302 -22.55 6.11 -5.41
N ASP A 303 -21.66 5.15 -5.14
CA ASP A 303 -20.20 5.23 -5.34
C ASP A 303 -19.80 5.46 -6.81
N PHE A 304 -20.65 5.02 -7.74
CA PHE A 304 -20.50 5.27 -9.18
C PHE A 304 -20.82 6.73 -9.58
N PHE A 305 -21.63 7.45 -8.79
CA PHE A 305 -22.10 8.81 -9.10
C PHE A 305 -21.52 9.90 -8.20
N THR A 306 -20.96 9.58 -7.03
CA THR A 306 -20.38 10.55 -6.08
C THR A 306 -18.85 10.56 -6.07
N GLY A 307 -18.21 9.50 -6.58
CA GLY A 307 -16.76 9.34 -6.67
C GLY A 307 -16.11 9.16 -5.30
N ASP A 308 -15.77 7.91 -5.01
CA ASP A 308 -15.61 7.41 -3.64
C ASP A 308 -14.23 7.69 -2.99
N ASP A 309 -14.24 7.90 -1.67
CA ASP A 309 -13.08 8.11 -0.79
C ASP A 309 -12.18 6.85 -0.69
N SER A 310 -12.67 5.70 -1.17
CA SER A 310 -11.98 4.39 -1.15
C SER A 310 -10.67 4.38 -1.96
N TYR A 311 -10.65 4.92 -3.18
CA TYR A 311 -9.45 4.92 -4.03
C TYR A 311 -8.32 5.74 -3.39
N ILE A 312 -8.67 6.90 -2.85
CA ILE A 312 -7.73 7.78 -2.17
C ILE A 312 -7.29 7.17 -0.83
N CYS A 313 -8.16 6.41 -0.14
CA CYS A 313 -7.79 5.66 1.05
C CYS A 313 -6.69 4.62 0.75
N ASN A 314 -6.86 3.82 -0.31
CA ASN A 314 -5.83 2.87 -0.74
C ASN A 314 -4.53 3.61 -1.09
N HIS A 315 -4.64 4.70 -1.86
CA HIS A 315 -3.49 5.49 -2.32
C HIS A 315 -2.67 6.11 -1.18
N HIS A 316 -3.35 6.55 -0.12
CA HIS A 316 -2.70 7.12 1.06
C HIS A 316 -2.11 6.05 2.00
N ARG A 317 -2.41 4.77 1.80
CA ARG A 317 -2.02 3.74 2.76
C ARG A 317 -0.51 3.50 2.79
N ALA A 318 0.20 3.66 1.66
CA ALA A 318 1.67 3.68 1.63
C ALA A 318 2.27 4.69 2.62
N ASN A 319 1.68 5.89 2.76
CA ASN A 319 2.14 6.90 3.72
C ASN A 319 2.07 6.35 5.15
N TYR A 320 0.93 5.75 5.52
CA TYR A 320 0.71 5.25 6.86
C TYR A 320 1.56 4.01 7.18
N PHE A 321 1.82 3.13 6.20
CA PHE A 321 2.77 2.03 6.40
C PHE A 321 4.18 2.54 6.70
N PHE A 322 4.65 3.54 5.96
CA PHE A 322 5.96 4.14 6.21
C PHE A 322 6.01 4.86 7.56
N ILE A 323 4.99 5.66 7.90
CA ILE A 323 4.88 6.36 9.19
C ILE A 323 4.85 5.36 10.35
N GLU A 324 4.08 4.28 10.24
CA GLU A 324 3.99 3.26 11.28
C GLU A 324 5.35 2.57 11.49
N SER A 325 6.13 2.35 10.42
CA SER A 325 7.49 1.80 10.55
C SER A 325 8.45 2.69 11.36
N LEU A 326 8.21 4.00 11.40
CA LEU A 326 8.97 4.94 12.24
C LEU A 326 8.47 4.92 13.68
N LYS A 327 7.15 4.93 13.88
CA LYS A 327 6.53 5.03 15.20
C LYS A 327 6.50 3.71 15.98
N ARG A 328 6.64 2.57 15.30
CA ARG A 328 6.58 1.22 15.88
C ARG A 328 7.77 0.36 15.44
N PRO A 329 9.00 0.70 15.86
CA PRO A 329 10.21 0.03 15.41
C PRO A 329 10.29 -1.46 15.81
N GLN A 330 9.49 -1.89 16.79
CA GLN A 330 9.40 -3.29 17.17
C GLN A 330 8.74 -4.16 16.09
N CYS A 331 7.91 -3.56 15.22
CA CYS A 331 7.25 -4.28 14.15
C CYS A 331 8.02 -4.13 12.84
N THR A 332 8.45 -5.25 12.29
CA THR A 332 9.45 -5.25 11.22
C THR A 332 8.86 -5.20 9.81
N TYR A 333 7.53 -5.19 9.64
CA TYR A 333 6.87 -5.28 8.33
C TYR A 333 7.59 -6.26 7.38
N THR A 334 7.81 -7.48 7.87
CA THR A 334 8.53 -8.51 7.10
C THR A 334 7.79 -8.76 5.79
N ALA A 335 8.50 -8.65 4.68
CA ALA A 335 7.99 -8.88 3.35
C ALA A 335 8.78 -10.02 2.70
N ILE A 336 8.09 -10.83 1.93
CA ILE A 336 8.58 -12.10 1.42
C ILE A 336 8.81 -11.97 -0.09
N PRO A 337 9.97 -12.39 -0.61
CA PRO A 337 10.23 -12.35 -2.04
C PRO A 337 9.33 -13.35 -2.77
N CYS A 338 8.75 -12.93 -3.90
CA CYS A 338 7.99 -13.80 -4.80
C CYS A 338 8.21 -13.35 -6.26
N SER A 339 8.11 -14.28 -7.22
CA SER A 339 8.46 -14.03 -8.63
C SER A 339 7.59 -12.97 -9.28
N ASP A 340 6.29 -13.01 -9.02
CA ASP A 340 5.31 -12.05 -9.50
C ASP A 340 4.04 -12.04 -8.63
N LEU A 341 3.13 -11.10 -8.92
CA LEU A 341 1.89 -10.92 -8.18
C LEU A 341 0.95 -12.13 -8.33
N THR A 342 0.99 -12.83 -9.46
CA THR A 342 0.12 -14.00 -9.68
C THR A 342 0.52 -15.16 -8.79
N ASP A 343 1.82 -15.43 -8.66
CA ASP A 343 2.33 -16.41 -7.70
C ASP A 343 1.99 -16.00 -6.25
N PHE A 344 2.06 -14.70 -5.94
CA PHE A 344 1.62 -14.19 -4.64
C PHE A 344 0.13 -14.41 -4.40
N GLU A 345 -0.74 -14.04 -5.32
CA GLU A 345 -2.19 -14.23 -5.19
C GLU A 345 -2.54 -15.72 -5.09
N ASP A 346 -1.96 -16.57 -5.93
CA ASP A 346 -2.15 -18.01 -5.88
C ASP A 346 -1.67 -18.60 -4.54
N ASP A 347 -0.57 -18.11 -3.96
CA ASP A 347 -0.08 -18.63 -2.68
C ASP A 347 -0.78 -18.06 -1.45
N PHE A 348 -1.09 -16.76 -1.44
CA PHE A 348 -1.65 -16.06 -0.29
C PHE A 348 -3.18 -16.18 -0.24
N VAL A 349 -3.85 -16.25 -1.40
CA VAL A 349 -5.31 -16.44 -1.52
C VAL A 349 -5.67 -17.92 -1.74
N HIS A 350 -4.88 -18.71 -2.48
CA HIS A 350 -5.21 -20.10 -2.83
C HIS A 350 -4.30 -21.19 -2.23
N GLY A 351 -3.19 -20.82 -1.57
CA GLY A 351 -2.74 -21.54 -0.38
C GLY A 351 -1.70 -22.64 -0.49
N LEU A 352 -0.77 -22.60 -1.43
CA LEU A 352 0.34 -23.58 -1.44
C LEU A 352 1.62 -23.06 -0.77
N GLY A 353 1.71 -21.74 -0.54
CA GLY A 353 2.81 -21.10 0.18
C GLY A 353 4.16 -21.37 -0.46
N SER A 354 4.22 -21.49 -1.79
CA SER A 354 5.45 -21.70 -2.53
C SER A 354 6.43 -20.52 -2.36
N CYS A 355 5.88 -19.32 -2.23
CA CYS A 355 6.60 -18.09 -1.96
C CYS A 355 6.80 -17.81 -0.46
N PHE A 356 6.15 -18.51 0.49
CA PHE A 356 6.26 -18.21 1.93
C PHE A 356 7.61 -18.66 2.56
N THR A 357 8.72 -18.17 2.00
CA THR A 357 10.09 -18.39 2.47
C THR A 357 10.95 -17.18 2.12
N CYS A 358 11.89 -16.81 3.00
CA CYS A 358 12.81 -15.70 2.76
C CYS A 358 13.88 -15.95 1.67
N GLY A 359 14.01 -17.20 1.18
CA GLY A 359 15.10 -17.58 0.29
C GLY A 359 16.51 -17.33 0.86
N GLU A 360 17.54 -17.41 0.01
CA GLU A 360 18.94 -17.14 0.41
C GLU A 360 19.22 -15.65 0.63
N GLY A 361 18.45 -14.77 -0.03
CA GLY A 361 18.59 -13.31 0.08
C GLY A 361 17.99 -12.71 1.35
N GLY A 362 17.27 -13.51 2.14
CA GLY A 362 16.51 -13.02 3.29
C GLY A 362 15.20 -12.35 2.88
N CYS A 363 14.33 -12.17 3.86
CA CYS A 363 13.09 -11.42 3.67
C CYS A 363 13.41 -9.92 3.59
N GLY A 364 12.61 -9.20 2.81
CA GLY A 364 12.61 -7.75 2.87
C GLY A 364 11.96 -7.22 4.14
N GLN A 365 12.19 -5.94 4.40
CA GLN A 365 11.51 -5.18 5.45
C GLN A 365 10.99 -3.91 4.81
N LEU A 366 9.70 -3.59 4.98
CA LEU A 366 9.15 -2.32 4.52
C LEU A 366 9.45 -1.19 5.52
N GLY A 367 9.61 0.04 5.02
CA GLY A 367 9.63 1.25 5.85
C GLY A 367 11.02 1.80 6.14
N ILE A 368 11.24 2.45 7.29
CA ILE A 368 12.49 3.18 7.56
C ILE A 368 13.75 2.29 7.52
N ASN A 369 13.62 1.02 7.89
CA ASN A 369 14.72 0.04 7.85
C ASN A 369 14.71 -0.79 6.55
N ALA A 370 14.19 -0.22 5.46
CA ALA A 370 13.97 -0.98 4.25
C ALA A 370 15.24 -1.63 3.71
N HIS A 371 15.09 -2.92 3.39
CA HIS A 371 16.06 -3.74 2.70
C HIS A 371 15.32 -4.86 1.98
N GLY A 372 16.01 -5.52 1.06
CA GLY A 372 15.44 -6.50 0.15
C GLY A 372 15.81 -6.17 -1.28
N GLN A 373 15.29 -6.94 -2.22
CA GLN A 373 15.48 -6.75 -3.66
C GLN A 373 14.23 -7.17 -4.41
N SER A 374 14.00 -6.56 -5.57
CA SER A 374 12.89 -6.92 -6.45
C SER A 374 11.54 -6.80 -5.73
N SER A 375 10.54 -7.58 -6.16
CA SER A 375 9.20 -7.58 -5.56
C SER A 375 9.16 -8.36 -4.25
N GLN A 376 8.62 -7.72 -3.22
CA GLN A 376 8.45 -8.22 -1.87
C GLN A 376 6.99 -8.06 -1.46
N TYR A 377 6.41 -9.09 -0.88
CA TYR A 377 5.00 -9.12 -0.58
C TYR A 377 4.73 -9.36 0.90
N LEU A 378 3.69 -8.72 1.40
CA LEU A 378 3.26 -8.83 2.79
C LEU A 378 1.76 -8.63 2.87
N ILE A 379 1.14 -9.11 3.93
CA ILE A 379 -0.24 -8.76 4.28
C ILE A 379 -0.22 -7.86 5.51
N THR A 380 -1.23 -7.02 5.67
CA THR A 380 -1.36 -6.10 6.80
C THR A 380 -2.68 -6.33 7.52
N LEU A 381 -2.74 -5.90 8.78
CA LEU A 381 -3.97 -5.93 9.55
C LEU A 381 -4.96 -4.89 9.04
N HIS A 382 -6.24 -5.14 9.28
CA HIS A 382 -7.25 -4.11 9.21
C HIS A 382 -6.91 -3.00 10.22
N PRO A 383 -7.06 -1.71 9.86
CA PRO A 383 -6.78 -0.61 10.76
C PRO A 383 -7.81 -0.54 11.89
N ASP A 384 -7.55 -1.27 12.97
CA ASP A 384 -8.18 -1.03 14.26
C ASP A 384 -7.23 -0.15 15.08
N GLN A 385 -7.75 0.93 15.68
CA GLN A 385 -6.93 2.03 16.24
C GLN A 385 -5.87 1.59 17.26
N GLU A 386 -6.02 0.43 17.91
CA GLU A 386 -5.05 -0.09 18.87
C GLU A 386 -3.93 -0.92 18.21
N ALA A 387 -4.26 -1.74 17.21
CA ALA A 387 -3.34 -2.74 16.66
C ALA A 387 -2.44 -2.20 15.54
N GLY A 388 -2.80 -1.09 14.88
CA GLY A 388 -2.09 -0.60 13.69
C GLY A 388 -2.20 -1.58 12.50
N HIS A 389 -1.44 -1.35 11.43
CA HIS A 389 -1.47 -2.22 10.25
C HIS A 389 -0.40 -3.32 10.32
N CYS A 390 0.68 -3.09 11.06
CA CYS A 390 1.79 -4.03 11.09
C CYS A 390 1.40 -5.33 11.82
N GLY A 391 1.69 -6.47 11.22
CA GLY A 391 1.36 -7.76 11.80
C GLY A 391 2.36 -8.86 11.50
N PHE A 392 2.08 -10.03 12.05
CA PHE A 392 2.89 -11.22 11.95
C PHE A 392 2.17 -12.27 11.09
N MET A 393 2.80 -12.67 9.99
CA MET A 393 2.21 -13.61 9.03
C MET A 393 2.45 -15.06 9.41
N TRP A 394 1.46 -15.89 9.12
CA TRP A 394 1.46 -17.34 9.27
C TRP A 394 0.93 -17.99 8.00
N HIS A 395 1.63 -18.99 7.49
CA HIS A 395 1.11 -19.84 6.43
C HIS A 395 0.56 -21.14 7.02
N LEU A 396 -0.72 -21.38 6.79
CA LEU A 396 -1.47 -22.54 7.25
C LEU A 396 -1.86 -23.38 6.03
N SER A 397 -1.57 -24.68 6.03
CA SER A 397 -2.01 -25.56 4.93
C SER A 397 -2.37 -26.96 5.40
N ILE A 398 -3.41 -27.52 4.81
CA ILE A 398 -3.87 -28.90 5.01
C ILE A 398 -3.77 -29.69 3.71
N LYS A 399 -3.56 -31.00 3.83
CA LYS A 399 -3.64 -31.93 2.70
C LYS A 399 -4.65 -33.03 3.00
N SER A 400 -5.61 -33.21 2.10
CA SER A 400 -6.61 -34.28 2.15
C SER A 400 -5.98 -35.63 1.81
N THR A 401 -6.49 -36.69 2.42
CA THR A 401 -6.07 -38.06 2.10
C THR A 401 -6.65 -38.56 0.78
N GLU A 402 -5.92 -39.44 0.10
CA GLU A 402 -6.39 -40.17 -1.10
C GLU A 402 -7.37 -41.31 -0.77
N LEU A 403 -7.51 -41.64 0.52
CA LEU A 403 -8.21 -42.82 1.01
C LEU A 403 -9.72 -42.62 1.28
N GLN A 404 -10.26 -41.43 1.03
CA GLN A 404 -11.64 -41.08 1.35
C GLN A 404 -12.53 -40.83 0.12
N GLU A 405 -13.78 -40.41 0.34
CA GLU A 405 -14.74 -40.05 -0.73
C GLU A 405 -14.23 -38.89 -1.62
N LEU A 406 -14.94 -38.62 -2.72
CA LEU A 406 -14.48 -37.69 -3.76
C LEU A 406 -14.30 -36.23 -3.29
N SER A 407 -15.25 -35.68 -2.54
CA SER A 407 -15.18 -34.28 -2.10
C SER A 407 -16.07 -33.94 -0.90
N THR A 408 -15.80 -32.81 -0.26
CA THR A 408 -16.61 -32.17 0.78
C THR A 408 -16.67 -30.65 0.59
N TYR A 409 -17.61 -30.01 1.28
CA TYR A 409 -17.71 -28.56 1.43
C TYR A 409 -17.57 -28.20 2.91
N GLY A 410 -16.88 -27.10 3.21
CA GLY A 410 -16.82 -26.60 4.58
C GLY A 410 -15.52 -25.91 4.93
N GLU A 411 -15.54 -25.32 6.12
CA GLU A 411 -14.49 -24.47 6.63
C GLU A 411 -13.51 -25.26 7.52
N PHE A 412 -12.22 -25.16 7.24
CA PHE A 412 -11.17 -25.66 8.13
C PHE A 412 -10.58 -24.51 8.93
N ARG A 413 -10.68 -24.57 10.26
CA ARG A 413 -10.20 -23.53 11.18
C ARG A 413 -9.03 -24.02 12.01
N VAL A 414 -7.99 -23.19 12.16
CA VAL A 414 -6.81 -23.48 12.99
C VAL A 414 -6.69 -22.51 14.15
N THR A 415 -6.49 -23.04 15.35
CA THR A 415 -6.13 -22.28 16.55
C THR A 415 -4.78 -22.73 17.07
N LEU A 416 -3.87 -21.78 17.27
CA LEU A 416 -2.55 -22.00 17.84
C LEU A 416 -2.59 -21.74 19.35
N GLN A 417 -1.99 -22.61 20.15
CA GLN A 417 -1.99 -22.47 21.61
C GLN A 417 -0.59 -22.72 22.19
N TRP A 418 -0.16 -21.83 23.09
CA TRP A 418 1.13 -21.87 23.75
C TRP A 418 1.05 -22.52 25.14
N SER A 419 2.20 -22.95 25.65
CA SER A 419 2.36 -23.54 27.00
C SER A 419 1.92 -22.58 28.11
N THR A 420 1.98 -21.27 27.85
CA THR A 420 1.52 -20.19 28.73
C THR A 420 0.00 -20.08 28.84
N GLY A 421 -0.74 -20.76 27.97
CA GLY A 421 -2.19 -20.63 27.85
C GLY A 421 -2.64 -19.57 26.84
N TYR A 422 -1.72 -18.80 26.23
CA TYR A 422 -2.04 -17.89 25.14
C TYR A 422 -2.58 -18.65 23.92
N THR A 423 -3.59 -18.09 23.25
CA THR A 423 -4.26 -18.67 22.08
C THR A 423 -4.37 -17.65 20.96
N LEU A 424 -4.13 -18.08 19.72
CA LEU A 424 -4.23 -17.26 18.52
C LEU A 424 -5.11 -17.98 17.49
N GLY A 425 -6.06 -17.25 16.89
CA GLY A 425 -7.10 -17.81 16.02
C GLY A 425 -8.47 -17.90 16.74
N PRO A 426 -9.47 -18.58 16.14
CA PRO A 426 -9.35 -19.45 14.98
C PRO A 426 -9.09 -18.69 13.67
N PHE A 427 -8.28 -19.29 12.80
CA PHE A 427 -8.02 -18.82 11.43
C PHE A 427 -8.59 -19.79 10.42
N SER A 428 -9.34 -19.29 9.44
CA SER A 428 -9.95 -20.08 8.37
C SER A 428 -8.93 -20.35 7.26
N ILE A 429 -8.68 -21.63 6.96
CA ILE A 429 -7.89 -22.08 5.82
C ILE A 429 -8.73 -22.10 4.55
N THR A 430 -9.97 -22.56 4.65
CA THR A 430 -10.94 -22.58 3.54
C THR A 430 -12.12 -21.68 3.87
N GLU A 431 -12.87 -21.25 2.84
CA GLU A 431 -14.17 -20.59 3.02
C GLU A 431 -15.28 -21.61 3.33
N GLU A 432 -16.41 -21.14 3.87
CA GLU A 432 -17.52 -22.02 4.30
C GLU A 432 -18.09 -22.86 3.16
N ASP A 433 -18.23 -22.30 1.95
CA ASP A 433 -18.78 -22.96 0.76
C ASP A 433 -17.68 -23.50 -0.18
N GLU A 434 -16.44 -23.55 0.28
CA GLU A 434 -15.31 -23.99 -0.54
C GLU A 434 -15.27 -25.51 -0.70
N LEU A 435 -15.09 -25.97 -1.95
CA LEU A 435 -14.92 -27.37 -2.30
C LEU A 435 -13.51 -27.87 -1.94
N MET A 436 -13.45 -28.99 -1.24
CA MET A 436 -12.23 -29.74 -0.97
C MET A 436 -12.33 -31.15 -1.59
N GLU A 437 -11.44 -31.47 -2.52
CA GLU A 437 -11.34 -32.80 -3.13
C GLU A 437 -10.37 -33.71 -2.37
N LYS A 438 -10.52 -35.02 -2.54
CA LYS A 438 -9.54 -36.00 -2.02
C LYS A 438 -8.14 -35.74 -2.57
N GLY A 439 -7.12 -35.97 -1.76
CA GLY A 439 -5.71 -35.75 -2.15
C GLY A 439 -5.31 -34.28 -2.30
N GLN A 440 -6.27 -33.35 -2.36
CA GLN A 440 -6.03 -31.92 -2.58
C GLN A 440 -5.32 -31.28 -1.37
N ALA A 441 -4.45 -30.32 -1.64
CA ALA A 441 -3.92 -29.42 -0.64
C ALA A 441 -4.61 -28.06 -0.74
N LYS A 442 -4.87 -27.45 0.40
CA LYS A 442 -5.40 -26.09 0.55
C LYS A 442 -4.61 -25.38 1.64
N GLY A 443 -4.48 -24.08 1.52
CA GLY A 443 -3.82 -23.27 2.52
C GLY A 443 -4.25 -21.81 2.46
N ARG A 444 -3.70 -21.03 3.37
CA ARG A 444 -3.92 -19.59 3.44
C ARG A 444 -2.79 -18.95 4.22
N VAL A 445 -2.39 -17.75 3.81
CA VAL A 445 -1.58 -16.89 4.66
C VAL A 445 -2.53 -16.02 5.50
N VAL A 446 -2.32 -16.03 6.82
CA VAL A 446 -3.12 -15.28 7.79
C VAL A 446 -2.21 -14.38 8.61
N ILE A 447 -2.77 -13.32 9.18
CA ILE A 447 -2.03 -12.32 9.93
C ILE A 447 -2.57 -12.18 11.36
N SER A 448 -1.66 -11.93 12.30
CA SER A 448 -1.97 -11.61 13.69
C SER A 448 -1.29 -10.32 14.13
N ALA A 449 -1.81 -9.68 15.19
CA ALA A 449 -1.13 -8.57 15.85
C ALA A 449 0.30 -8.93 16.25
N TRP A 450 1.27 -8.09 15.88
CA TRP A 450 2.69 -8.36 16.09
C TRP A 450 3.04 -8.54 17.58
N ASP A 451 2.59 -7.62 18.43
CA ASP A 451 2.92 -7.59 19.87
C ASP A 451 2.29 -8.76 20.66
N SER A 452 1.42 -9.54 20.03
CA SER A 452 0.70 -10.63 20.67
C SER A 452 1.36 -12.00 20.47
N VAL A 453 2.36 -12.12 19.58
CA VAL A 453 2.94 -13.43 19.22
C VAL A 453 4.11 -13.80 20.14
N PRO A 454 4.03 -14.91 20.89
CA PRO A 454 5.18 -15.40 21.63
C PRO A 454 6.31 -15.86 20.70
N VAL A 455 7.55 -15.62 21.14
CA VAL A 455 8.78 -16.00 20.42
C VAL A 455 8.94 -17.52 20.31
N GLU A 456 8.33 -18.27 21.23
CA GLU A 456 8.34 -19.73 21.24
C GLU A 456 7.36 -20.33 20.23
N ASP A 457 7.58 -21.57 19.79
CA ASP A 457 6.61 -22.29 18.96
C ASP A 457 5.31 -22.60 19.74
N PRO A 458 4.15 -22.63 19.06
CA PRO A 458 2.92 -23.07 19.70
C PRO A 458 3.05 -24.53 20.18
N ALA A 459 2.75 -24.74 21.47
CA ALA A 459 2.77 -26.06 22.08
C ALA A 459 1.72 -26.99 21.44
N THR A 460 0.56 -26.44 21.11
CA THR A 460 -0.60 -27.14 20.58
C THR A 460 -1.16 -26.44 19.34
N VAL A 461 -1.59 -27.23 18.36
CA VAL A 461 -2.34 -26.76 17.19
C VAL A 461 -3.69 -27.47 17.21
N ILE A 462 -4.77 -26.71 17.20
CA ILE A 462 -6.14 -27.22 17.18
C ILE A 462 -6.69 -27.00 15.78
N LEU A 463 -7.14 -28.07 15.13
CA LEU A 463 -7.81 -28.01 13.83
C LEU A 463 -9.28 -28.35 14.06
N GLU A 464 -10.17 -27.54 13.50
CA GLU A 464 -11.62 -27.71 13.53
C GLU A 464 -12.14 -27.74 12.08
N TYR A 465 -13.13 -28.58 11.82
CA TYR A 465 -13.81 -28.66 10.54
C TYR A 465 -15.29 -28.36 10.76
N VAL A 466 -15.82 -27.38 10.03
CA VAL A 466 -17.22 -26.97 10.05
C VAL A 466 -17.82 -27.35 8.70
N ALA A 467 -18.73 -28.32 8.70
CA ALA A 467 -19.39 -28.77 7.47
C ALA A 467 -20.36 -27.70 6.96
N TYR A 468 -20.30 -27.40 5.66
CA TYR A 468 -21.25 -26.49 5.01
C TYR A 468 -22.68 -27.07 5.04
N ASP A 469 -23.67 -26.29 5.42
CA ASP A 469 -25.09 -26.67 5.33
C ASP A 469 -25.80 -25.77 4.31
N GLY A 470 -25.87 -26.27 3.07
CA GLY A 470 -26.36 -25.52 1.92
C GLY A 470 -27.63 -26.13 1.34
N TRP A 471 -28.37 -25.31 0.59
CA TRP A 471 -29.64 -25.77 0.00
C TRP A 471 -29.46 -26.79 -1.13
N ILE A 472 -28.28 -26.79 -1.77
CA ILE A 472 -27.96 -27.64 -2.94
C ILE A 472 -26.84 -28.64 -2.62
N PHE A 473 -25.86 -28.22 -1.83
CA PHE A 473 -24.68 -29.01 -1.47
C PHE A 473 -24.48 -28.96 0.04
N ASN A 474 -24.01 -30.07 0.61
CA ASN A 474 -23.70 -30.19 2.02
C ASN A 474 -22.28 -30.72 2.20
N GLY A 475 -21.62 -30.25 3.25
CA GLY A 475 -20.40 -30.83 3.77
C GLY A 475 -20.64 -32.22 4.35
N LYS A 476 -19.57 -33.00 4.40
CA LYS A 476 -19.56 -34.31 5.04
C LYS A 476 -19.48 -34.14 6.56
N ASP A 477 -20.03 -35.10 7.31
CA ASP A 477 -19.92 -35.09 8.78
C ASP A 477 -18.48 -35.28 9.28
N HIS A 478 -17.59 -35.79 8.43
CA HIS A 478 -16.18 -36.02 8.74
C HIS A 478 -15.33 -35.91 7.48
N TRP A 479 -14.07 -35.47 7.67
CA TRP A 479 -13.07 -35.40 6.61
C TRP A 479 -11.69 -35.83 7.14
N LEU A 480 -10.95 -36.59 6.32
CA LEU A 480 -9.64 -37.14 6.63
C LEU A 480 -8.53 -36.33 5.95
N LEU A 481 -7.47 -36.06 6.70
CA LEU A 481 -6.31 -35.29 6.27
C LEU A 481 -5.04 -36.13 6.45
N ASP A 482 -4.07 -35.95 5.55
CA ASP A 482 -2.73 -36.53 5.64
C ASP A 482 -1.78 -35.61 6.42
N THR A 483 -1.86 -34.30 6.23
CA THR A 483 -0.94 -33.34 6.86
C THR A 483 -1.60 -32.02 7.21
N LEU A 484 -1.10 -31.39 8.27
CA LEU A 484 -1.29 -29.98 8.62
C LEU A 484 0.09 -29.33 8.76
N ILE A 485 0.30 -28.18 8.13
CA ILE A 485 1.54 -27.42 8.18
C ILE A 485 1.22 -26.01 8.67
N VAL A 486 1.99 -25.56 9.66
CA VAL A 486 1.98 -24.20 10.18
C VAL A 486 3.39 -23.64 10.02
N LYS A 487 3.55 -22.58 9.24
CA LYS A 487 4.82 -21.85 9.09
C LYS A 487 4.62 -20.42 9.58
N ALA A 488 5.58 -19.92 10.34
CA ALA A 488 5.70 -18.53 10.74
C ALA A 488 6.62 -17.79 9.76
N GLN A 489 6.42 -16.49 9.59
CA GLN A 489 7.25 -15.67 8.70
C GLN A 489 8.74 -15.61 9.09
N ASP A 490 9.07 -15.85 10.36
CA ASP A 490 10.45 -15.87 10.86
C ASP A 490 11.17 -17.22 10.64
N GLY A 491 10.58 -18.09 9.81
CA GLY A 491 11.15 -19.38 9.45
C GLY A 491 10.84 -20.52 10.42
N ARG A 492 10.17 -20.24 11.56
CA ARG A 492 9.66 -21.33 12.41
C ARG A 492 8.61 -22.12 11.64
N SER A 493 8.67 -23.45 11.73
CA SER A 493 7.70 -24.32 11.05
C SER A 493 7.38 -25.53 11.90
N LYS A 494 6.10 -25.87 11.97
CA LYS A 494 5.57 -27.07 12.61
C LYS A 494 4.74 -27.83 11.59
N GLN A 495 5.13 -29.09 11.35
CA GLN A 495 4.40 -30.00 10.48
C GLN A 495 3.88 -31.17 11.30
N GLU A 496 2.58 -31.40 11.20
CA GLU A 496 1.90 -32.55 11.78
C GLU A 496 1.48 -33.49 10.65
N THR A 497 1.80 -34.78 10.78
CA THR A 497 1.44 -35.83 9.81
C THR A 497 0.49 -36.82 10.46
N PHE A 498 -0.59 -37.15 9.77
CA PHE A 498 -1.62 -38.06 10.22
C PHE A 498 -1.52 -39.40 9.47
N CYS A 499 -1.55 -40.52 10.19
CA CYS A 499 -1.49 -41.87 9.60
C CYS A 499 -2.90 -42.48 9.47
N ALA A 500 -3.25 -42.95 8.28
CA ALA A 500 -4.57 -43.48 7.96
C ALA A 500 -4.67 -45.01 8.17
N PHE A 501 -5.14 -45.47 9.34
CA PHE A 501 -5.67 -46.86 9.48
C PHE A 501 -6.74 -46.97 10.58
N ALA A 502 -7.93 -47.42 10.17
CA ALA A 502 -9.27 -47.38 10.79
C ALA A 502 -9.41 -47.57 12.32
N ALA A 503 -10.24 -46.73 12.96
CA ALA A 503 -11.53 -47.08 13.59
C ALA A 503 -12.12 -45.88 14.36
N SER A 504 -13.38 -45.57 14.05
CA SER A 504 -14.30 -44.60 14.67
C SER A 504 -14.06 -44.35 16.17
N THR A 505 -13.85 -43.08 16.54
CA THR A 505 -14.47 -42.45 17.72
C THR A 505 -14.19 -40.93 17.72
N SER A 506 -15.22 -40.16 18.02
CA SER A 506 -15.28 -38.70 18.14
C SER A 506 -14.21 -38.11 19.07
N VAL A 507 -13.33 -37.24 18.60
CA VAL A 507 -12.40 -36.51 19.49
C VAL A 507 -12.17 -35.07 19.01
N ARG A 508 -12.52 -34.12 19.88
CA ARG A 508 -11.98 -32.75 19.92
C ARG A 508 -10.48 -32.89 20.24
N SER A 509 -9.60 -32.92 19.25
CA SER A 509 -8.20 -33.29 19.46
C SER A 509 -7.36 -32.11 19.95
N THR A 510 -6.96 -32.13 21.22
CA THR A 510 -5.92 -31.27 21.78
C THR A 510 -4.56 -31.92 21.48
N LEU A 511 -3.81 -31.40 20.51
CA LEU A 511 -2.54 -31.99 20.06
C LEU A 511 -1.35 -31.34 20.80
N SER A 512 -0.96 -31.89 21.96
CA SER A 512 0.27 -31.47 22.66
C SER A 512 1.53 -32.04 22.01
N SER A 513 2.61 -31.27 21.97
CA SER A 513 3.95 -31.51 21.38
C SER A 513 4.77 -32.72 21.90
N GLY A 514 4.13 -33.84 22.27
CA GLY A 514 4.79 -34.96 22.97
C GLY A 514 4.54 -36.37 22.45
N LEU A 515 3.78 -36.60 21.38
CA LEU A 515 3.43 -37.96 20.93
C LEU A 515 3.95 -38.28 19.54
N LYS A 516 5.17 -38.84 19.50
CA LYS A 516 5.60 -39.71 18.39
C LYS A 516 4.59 -40.85 18.27
N CYS A 517 4.05 -41.02 17.06
CA CYS A 517 3.13 -42.08 16.62
C CYS A 517 3.24 -43.37 17.44
N LEU A 518 2.28 -43.57 18.33
CA LEU A 518 1.95 -44.86 18.92
C LEU A 518 0.43 -45.01 18.84
N ASN A 519 -0.03 -45.40 17.65
CA ASN A 519 -1.41 -45.77 17.26
C ASN A 519 -2.51 -44.69 17.42
N LYS A 520 -2.94 -44.07 16.30
CA LYS A 520 -4.36 -43.87 15.85
C LYS A 520 -4.61 -42.57 15.04
N LEU A 521 -5.59 -42.65 14.14
CA LEU A 521 -6.20 -41.61 13.29
C LEU A 521 -6.69 -40.36 14.05
N CYS A 522 -6.78 -39.23 13.33
CA CYS A 522 -7.65 -38.10 13.69
C CYS A 522 -8.89 -38.09 12.77
N PHE A 523 -10.09 -38.23 13.34
CA PHE A 523 -11.34 -37.89 12.67
C PHE A 523 -11.73 -36.49 13.12
N LEU A 524 -11.76 -35.52 12.20
CA LEU A 524 -12.40 -34.23 12.47
C LEU A 524 -13.90 -34.45 12.32
N GLN A 525 -14.62 -34.46 13.44
CA GLN A 525 -16.08 -34.55 13.44
C GLN A 525 -16.62 -33.13 13.30
N ALA A 526 -17.49 -32.93 12.31
CA ALA A 526 -18.12 -31.63 12.07
C ALA A 526 -18.97 -31.21 13.28
N HIS A 527 -18.85 -29.94 13.67
CA HIS A 527 -19.85 -29.29 14.49
C HIS A 527 -20.93 -28.72 13.55
N VAL A 528 -22.14 -29.26 13.63
CA VAL A 528 -23.33 -28.69 12.99
C VAL A 528 -23.87 -27.62 13.94
N THR A 529 -23.81 -26.34 13.55
CA THR A 529 -24.45 -25.23 14.27
C THR A 529 -25.77 -24.85 13.65
#